data_AF-A0A3D4PMN6-F1
#
_entry.id   AF-A0A3D4PMN6-F1
#
_cell.length_a   1.000
_cell.length_b   1.000
_cell.length_c   1.000
_cell.angle_alpha   90.00
_cell.angle_beta   90.00
_cell.angle_gamma   90.00
#
_symmetry.space_group_name_H-M   'P 1'
#
loop_
_entity.id
_entity.type
_entity.pdbx_description
1 polymer ?
#
loop_
_entity_poly.entity_id
_entity_poly.type
_entity_poly.pdbx_seq_one_letter_code
_entity_poly.pdbx_strand_id
1 'polypeptide(L)'
;IQVSNRPMWRVIQGGSQQYVNKLTAAFADRIRLQTPVTSVERHNEKVRLTSSTGVEEFDHVILACHSDTALKLVQEADAVER
;
A
#
# COMPACT_ATOMS: atom_id res chain seq x y z
N ILE A 1 23.87 -7.31 -34.19
CA ILE A 1 23.86 -5.91 -33.73
C ILE A 1 24.17 -5.94 -32.23
N GLN A 2 25.36 -5.49 -31.82
CA GLN A 2 25.78 -5.42 -30.41
C GLN A 2 25.20 -4.11 -29.81
N VAL A 3 24.41 -4.22 -28.75
CA VAL A 3 23.80 -3.06 -28.06
C VAL A 3 24.82 -2.46 -27.10
N SER A 4 25.61 -1.50 -27.56
CA SER A 4 26.76 -0.93 -26.83
C SER A 4 26.43 0.25 -25.89
N ASN A 5 25.21 0.33 -25.35
CA ASN A 5 24.84 1.44 -24.45
C ASN A 5 23.76 1.05 -23.42
N ARG A 6 24.04 0.06 -22.57
CA ARG A 6 23.11 -0.30 -21.48
C ARG A 6 23.33 0.64 -20.28
N PRO A 7 22.27 1.23 -19.72
CA PRO A 7 22.40 2.05 -18.53
C PRO A 7 22.97 1.21 -17.38
N MET A 8 23.90 1.80 -16.62
CA MET A 8 24.40 1.17 -15.40
C MET A 8 23.32 1.23 -14.33
N TRP A 9 22.87 0.07 -13.88
CA TRP A 9 21.98 -0.05 -12.73
C TRP A 9 22.75 0.30 -11.46
N ARG A 10 22.31 1.34 -10.76
CA ARG A 10 22.86 1.74 -9.46
C ARG A 10 22.04 1.11 -8.35
N VAL A 11 22.73 0.70 -7.29
CA VAL A 11 22.11 0.18 -6.07
C VAL A 11 22.48 1.05 -4.89
N ILE A 12 21.62 1.06 -3.87
CA ILE A 12 21.93 1.69 -2.60
C ILE A 12 22.81 0.72 -1.82
N GLN A 13 24.01 1.16 -1.44
CA GLN A 13 24.87 0.41 -0.54
C GLN A 13 24.16 0.20 0.80
N GLY A 14 24.08 -1.05 1.26
CA GLY A 14 23.30 -1.43 2.45
C GLY A 14 21.82 -1.73 2.18
N GLY A 15 21.39 -1.76 0.92
CA GLY A 15 20.08 -2.25 0.49
C GLY A 15 18.96 -1.20 0.51
N SER A 16 17.81 -1.59 -0.02
CA SER A 16 16.61 -0.74 -0.15
C SER A 16 16.05 -0.27 1.20
N GLN A 17 16.28 -1.01 2.28
CA GLN A 17 15.81 -0.64 3.62
C GLN A 17 16.30 0.76 4.06
N GLN A 18 17.47 1.18 3.59
CA GLN A 18 18.06 2.48 3.92
C GLN A 18 17.17 3.67 3.50
N TYR A 19 16.56 3.61 2.31
CA TYR A 19 15.69 4.70 1.88
C TYR A 19 14.32 4.62 2.54
N VAL A 20 13.79 3.41 2.79
CA VAL A 20 12.50 3.22 3.46
C VAL A 20 12.54 3.86 4.85
N ASN A 21 13.58 3.57 5.64
CA ASN A 21 13.73 4.13 6.99
C ASN A 21 13.76 5.67 6.97
N LYS A 22 14.46 6.27 5.99
CA LYS A 22 14.53 7.73 5.87
C LYS A 22 13.19 8.33 5.42
N LEU A 23 12.50 7.67 4.50
CA LEU A 23 11.22 8.11 3.97
C LEU A 23 10.12 8.08 5.03
N THR A 24 10.11 7.04 5.87
CA THR A 24 9.06 6.83 6.89
C THR A 24 9.31 7.53 8.21
N ALA A 25 10.53 8.03 8.45
CA ALA A 25 10.94 8.59 9.74
C ALA A 25 9.97 9.65 10.29
N ALA A 26 9.41 10.52 9.43
CA ALA A 26 8.51 11.60 9.84
C ALA A 26 7.10 11.13 10.27
N PHE A 27 6.77 9.86 10.07
CA PHE A 27 5.45 9.30 10.38
C PHE A 27 5.51 7.87 10.90
N ALA A 28 6.67 7.46 11.44
CA ALA A 28 6.91 6.09 11.87
C ALA A 28 5.93 5.64 12.96
N ASP A 29 5.51 6.56 13.83
CA ASP A 29 4.51 6.36 14.89
C ASP A 29 3.10 6.05 14.35
N ARG A 30 2.80 6.47 13.12
CA ARG A 30 1.53 6.22 12.44
C ARG A 30 1.52 4.92 11.64
N ILE A 31 2.67 4.25 11.50
CA ILE A 31 2.78 2.98 10.79
C ILE A 31 2.39 1.85 11.74
N ARG A 32 1.31 1.13 11.40
CA ARG A 32 0.83 -0.02 12.17
C ARG A 32 1.27 -1.31 11.50
N LEU A 33 2.31 -1.93 12.05
CA LEU A 33 2.77 -3.24 11.62
C LEU A 33 1.84 -4.34 12.16
N GLN A 34 1.87 -5.52 11.53
CA GLN A 34 1.06 -6.68 11.92
C GLN A 34 -0.44 -6.38 12.07
N THR A 35 -0.93 -5.36 11.35
CA THR A 35 -2.33 -4.93 11.36
C THR A 35 -2.90 -5.15 9.95
N PRO A 36 -3.13 -6.41 9.55
CA PRO A 36 -3.72 -6.69 8.25
C PRO A 36 -5.14 -6.13 8.19
N VAL A 37 -5.44 -5.36 7.15
CA VAL A 37 -6.80 -4.96 6.81
C VAL A 37 -7.49 -6.20 6.21
N THR A 38 -8.74 -6.45 6.62
CA THR A 38 -9.53 -7.61 6.20
C THR A 38 -10.76 -7.22 5.37
N SER A 39 -11.25 -5.99 5.50
CA SER A 39 -12.37 -5.46 4.70
C SER A 39 -12.19 -3.97 4.45
N VAL A 40 -12.56 -3.54 3.24
CA VAL A 40 -12.65 -2.14 2.81
C VAL A 40 -14.06 -1.93 2.27
N GLU A 41 -14.82 -1.07 2.93
CA GLU A 41 -16.22 -0.77 2.60
C GLU A 41 -16.39 0.73 2.36
N ARG A 42 -17.05 1.07 1.25
CA ARG A 42 -17.50 2.45 1.00
C ARG A 42 -18.80 2.65 1.76
N HIS A 43 -18.86 3.66 2.62
CA HIS A 43 -20.04 3.94 3.44
C HIS A 43 -20.31 5.44 3.44
N ASN A 44 -21.37 5.85 2.73
CA ASN A 44 -21.70 7.25 2.47
C ASN A 44 -20.50 7.99 1.81
N GLU A 45 -20.05 9.09 2.42
CA GLU A 45 -18.90 9.90 1.97
C GLU A 45 -17.56 9.45 2.57
N LYS A 46 -17.52 8.27 3.22
CA LYS A 46 -16.32 7.75 3.90
C LYS A 46 -15.99 6.33 3.46
N VAL A 47 -14.78 5.90 3.81
CA VAL A 47 -14.27 4.54 3.66
C VAL A 47 -14.05 3.94 5.03
N ARG A 48 -14.65 2.78 5.26
CA ARG A 48 -14.52 2.00 6.48
C ARG A 48 -13.49 0.89 6.27
N LEU A 49 -12.51 0.83 7.16
CA LEU A 49 -11.49 -0.21 7.21
C LEU A 49 -11.74 -1.12 8.41
N THR A 50 -11.76 -2.42 8.18
CA THR A 50 -11.82 -3.43 9.24
C THR A 50 -10.46 -4.10 9.37
N SER A 51 -9.96 -4.20 10.59
CA SER A 51 -8.71 -4.91 10.92
C SER A 51 -8.81 -5.57 12.29
N SER A 52 -7.73 -6.22 12.73
CA SER A 52 -7.64 -6.80 14.08
C SER A 52 -7.75 -5.77 15.21
N THR A 53 -7.48 -4.50 14.94
CA THR A 53 -7.60 -3.42 15.93
C THR A 53 -8.99 -2.80 15.99
N GLY A 54 -9.91 -3.24 15.12
CA GLY A 54 -11.29 -2.76 15.05
C GLY A 54 -11.62 -2.10 13.71
N VAL A 55 -12.61 -1.22 13.75
CA VAL A 55 -13.16 -0.52 12.59
C VAL A 55 -12.81 0.95 12.66
N GLU A 56 -12.25 1.48 11.57
CA GLU A 56 -11.86 2.89 11.43
C GLU A 56 -12.45 3.49 10.16
N GLU A 57 -12.72 4.80 10.18
CA GLU A 57 -13.28 5.53 9.05
C GLU A 57 -12.31 6.61 8.57
N PHE A 58 -12.17 6.70 7.25
CA PHE A 58 -11.29 7.64 6.55
C PHE A 58 -12.07 8.31 5.42
N ASP A 59 -11.67 9.52 5.06
CA ASP A 59 -12.26 10.19 3.88
C ASP A 59 -11.74 9.54 2.57
N HIS A 60 -10.47 9.14 2.56
CA HIS A 60 -9.82 8.48 1.42
C HIS A 60 -8.85 7.38 1.86
N VAL A 61 -8.72 6.35 1.02
CA VAL A 61 -7.81 5.22 1.24
C VAL A 61 -7.03 4.93 -0.05
N ILE A 62 -5.73 4.65 0.09
CA ILE A 62 -4.87 4.22 -1.02
C ILE A 62 -4.43 2.78 -0.76
N LEU A 63 -4.74 1.86 -1.68
CA LEU A 63 -4.30 0.48 -1.62
C LEU A 63 -2.95 0.33 -2.33
N ALA A 64 -1.88 0.16 -1.56
CA ALA A 64 -0.52 -0.03 -2.07
C ALA A 64 -0.07 -1.50 -1.96
N CYS A 65 -0.95 -2.43 -2.37
CA CYS A 65 -0.71 -3.87 -2.36
C CYS A 65 -0.90 -4.48 -3.75
N HIS A 66 -0.70 -5.80 -3.88
CA HIS A 66 -0.99 -6.52 -5.11
C HIS A 66 -2.48 -6.41 -5.47
N SER A 67 -2.78 -6.32 -6.77
CA SER A 67 -4.15 -6.10 -7.26
C SER A 67 -5.13 -7.20 -6.83
N ASP A 68 -4.69 -8.46 -6.78
CA ASP A 68 -5.50 -9.58 -6.32
C ASP A 68 -5.87 -9.46 -4.83
N THR A 69 -4.95 -8.91 -4.03
CA THR A 69 -5.16 -8.64 -2.61
C THR A 69 -6.12 -7.47 -2.45
N ALA A 70 -5.92 -6.38 -3.20
CA ALA A 70 -6.83 -5.24 -3.21
C ALA A 70 -8.26 -5.67 -3.55
N LEU A 71 -8.44 -6.46 -4.61
CA LEU A 71 -9.75 -6.93 -5.04
C LEU A 71 -10.45 -7.82 -4.00
N LYS A 72 -9.70 -8.61 -3.23
CA LYS A 72 -10.26 -9.42 -2.13
C LYS A 72 -10.71 -8.58 -0.94
N LEU A 73 -10.14 -7.39 -0.75
CA LEU A 73 -10.45 -6.51 0.38
C LEU A 73 -11.67 -5.62 0.12
N VAL A 74 -11.88 -5.20 -1.13
CA VAL A 74 -12.98 -4.30 -1.50
C VAL A 74 -14.28 -5.11 -1.67
N GLN A 75 -15.24 -4.92 -0.76
CA GLN A 75 -16.47 -5.72 -0.76
C GLN A 75 -17.38 -5.46 -1.98
N GLU A 76 -17.45 -4.21 -2.44
CA GLU A 76 -18.30 -3.79 -3.56
C GLU A 76 -17.45 -3.20 -4.69
N ALA A 77 -16.48 -3.98 -5.18
CA ALA A 77 -15.71 -3.58 -6.36
C ALA A 77 -16.65 -3.41 -7.56
N ASP A 78 -16.52 -2.30 -8.28
CA ASP A 78 -17.34 -2.01 -9.46
C ASP A 78 -16.81 -2.74 -10.71
N ALA A 79 -17.31 -2.37 -11.90
CA ALA A 79 -16.89 -2.99 -13.16
C ALA A 79 -15.53 -2.47 -13.68
N VAL A 80 -15.10 -1.28 -13.26
CA VAL A 80 -13.79 -0.71 -13.60
C VAL A 80 -12.69 -1.34 -12.73
N GLU A 81 -13.05 -1.77 -11.52
CA GLU A 81 -12.14 -2.31 -10.52
C GLU A 81 -11.91 -3.83 -10.60
N ARG A 82 -12.70 -4.55 -11.41
CA ARG A 82 -12.55 -6.00 -11.67
C ARG A 82 -11.61 -6.28 -12.84
#